data_AF-A0A6P6G2W8-F1
#
_entry.id   AF-A0A6P6G2W8-F1
#
_cell.length_a   1.000
_cell.length_b   1.000
_cell.length_c   1.000
_cell.angle_alpha   90.00
_cell.angle_beta   90.00
_cell.angle_gamma   90.00
#
_symmetry.space_group_name_H-M   'P 1'
#
loop_
_entity.id
_entity.type
_entity.pdbx_description
1 polymer ?
#
loop_
_entity_poly.entity_id
_entity_poly.type
_entity_poly.pdbx_seq_one_letter_code
_entity_poly.pdbx_strand_id
1 'polypeptide(L)'
;MKDMGLKLPFKPGEMTDMVDTGNGDDGIYVSDIFHKSYIEVNEEGTEAAASTAVRFRRCCAIIPTPSFVADHPFLFMIREETHGMVFFLGAVFNPLLDA
;
A
#
# COMPACT_ATOMS: atom_id res chain seq x y z
N MET A 1 -4.15 -12.81 -9.70
CA MET A 1 -5.61 -12.98 -9.50
C MET A 1 -6.11 -14.36 -9.89
N LYS A 2 -5.72 -14.92 -11.05
CA LYS A 2 -6.04 -16.30 -11.46
C LYS A 2 -5.66 -17.36 -10.41
N ASP A 3 -4.44 -17.25 -9.86
CA ASP A 3 -3.94 -18.18 -8.83
C ASP A 3 -4.60 -17.98 -7.47
N MET A 4 -5.19 -16.80 -7.24
CA MET A 4 -5.98 -16.49 -6.04
C MET A 4 -7.45 -16.95 -6.16
N GLY A 5 -7.81 -17.65 -7.24
CA GLY A 5 -9.13 -18.27 -7.44
C GLY A 5 -10.04 -17.52 -8.42
N LEU A 6 -9.75 -16.28 -8.79
CA LEU A 6 -10.54 -15.53 -9.78
C LEU A 6 -10.18 -15.99 -11.19
N LYS A 7 -10.86 -17.03 -11.70
CA LYS A 7 -10.54 -17.68 -12.97
C LYS A 7 -11.56 -17.46 -14.08
N LEU A 8 -12.86 -17.43 -13.76
CA LEU A 8 -13.93 -17.36 -14.76
C LEU A 8 -13.83 -16.14 -15.68
N PRO A 9 -13.60 -14.90 -15.19
CA PRO A 9 -13.54 -13.73 -16.07
C PRO A 9 -12.42 -13.78 -17.11
N PHE A 10 -11.41 -14.66 -16.96
CA PHE A 10 -10.28 -14.79 -17.87
C PHE A 10 -10.45 -15.91 -18.90
N LYS A 11 -11.63 -16.52 -18.99
CA LYS A 11 -11.97 -17.55 -19.97
C LYS A 11 -13.04 -17.01 -20.93
N PRO A 12 -12.91 -17.23 -22.25
CA PRO A 12 -13.93 -16.85 -23.22
C PRO A 12 -15.30 -17.43 -22.84
N GLY A 13 -16.33 -16.60 -22.83
CA GLY A 13 -17.72 -17.00 -22.62
C GLY A 13 -18.14 -17.23 -21.17
N GLU A 14 -17.26 -16.94 -20.20
CA GLU A 14 -17.51 -17.15 -18.78
C GLU A 14 -17.83 -15.81 -18.05
N MET A 15 -18.23 -14.77 -18.80
CA MET A 15 -18.69 -13.46 -18.29
C MET A 15 -20.22 -13.31 -18.27
N THR A 16 -20.96 -14.43 -18.29
CA THR A 16 -22.43 -14.48 -18.49
C THR A 16 -23.25 -13.61 -17.54
N ASP A 17 -22.81 -13.43 -16.28
CA ASP A 17 -23.51 -12.62 -15.27
C ASP A 17 -22.90 -11.22 -15.10
N MET A 18 -21.85 -10.89 -15.86
CA MET A 18 -21.10 -9.63 -15.76
C MET A 18 -21.39 -8.67 -16.92
N VAL A 19 -21.77 -9.19 -18.09
CA VAL A 19 -22.01 -8.41 -19.30
C VAL A 19 -23.31 -8.87 -19.94
N ASP A 20 -24.21 -7.93 -20.23
CA ASP A 20 -25.36 -8.21 -21.10
C ASP A 20 -24.91 -8.12 -22.56
N THR A 21 -24.65 -9.26 -23.18
CA THR A 21 -24.23 -9.35 -24.59
C THR A 21 -25.41 -9.51 -25.56
N GLY A 22 -26.66 -9.48 -25.08
CA GLY A 22 -27.83 -9.68 -25.93
C GLY A 22 -27.88 -11.08 -26.56
N ASN A 23 -27.88 -11.17 -27.91
CA ASN A 23 -28.18 -12.39 -28.67
C ASN A 23 -26.96 -13.30 -28.98
N GLY A 24 -25.81 -13.08 -28.35
CA GLY A 24 -24.61 -13.89 -28.62
C GLY A 24 -23.62 -13.84 -27.47
N ASP A 25 -23.10 -15.01 -27.10
CA ASP A 25 -21.88 -15.09 -26.31
C ASP A 25 -20.70 -14.90 -27.29
N ASP A 26 -20.27 -13.65 -27.44
CA ASP A 26 -19.14 -13.28 -28.32
C ASP A 26 -17.79 -13.78 -27.80
N GLY A 27 -17.79 -14.62 -26.75
CA GLY A 27 -16.59 -15.14 -26.13
C GLY A 27 -15.79 -14.02 -25.45
N ILE A 28 -16.46 -13.02 -24.89
CA ILE A 28 -15.83 -11.90 -24.17
C ILE A 28 -15.15 -12.45 -22.90
N TYR A 29 -13.94 -11.96 -22.65
CA TYR A 29 -13.18 -12.27 -21.45
C TYR A 29 -12.15 -11.18 -21.17
N VAL A 30 -11.66 -11.16 -19.93
CA VAL A 30 -10.54 -10.35 -19.48
C VAL A 30 -9.25 -10.98 -19.98
N SER A 31 -8.56 -10.32 -20.91
CA SER A 31 -7.22 -10.70 -21.32
C SER A 31 -6.21 -10.43 -20.20
N ASP A 32 -6.10 -9.17 -19.81
CA ASP A 32 -5.10 -8.65 -18.87
C ASP A 32 -5.69 -7.57 -17.96
N ILE A 33 -5.11 -7.45 -16.76
CA ILE A 33 -5.44 -6.39 -15.80
C ILE A 33 -4.14 -5.70 -15.43
N PHE A 34 -4.07 -4.38 -15.66
CA PHE A 34 -2.91 -3.56 -15.35
C PHE A 34 -3.22 -2.65 -14.15
N HIS A 35 -2.32 -2.64 -13.17
CA HIS A 35 -2.37 -1.73 -12.03
C HIS A 35 -0.97 -1.12 -11.85
N LYS A 36 -0.88 0.22 -11.94
CA LYS A 36 0.35 0.98 -11.69
C LYS A 36 0.05 2.01 -10.62
N SER A 37 0.91 2.08 -9.61
CA SER A 37 0.84 3.03 -8.50
C SER A 37 2.18 3.75 -8.35
N TYR A 38 2.14 4.98 -7.83
CA TYR A 38 3.32 5.79 -7.53
C TYR A 38 3.15 6.43 -6.15
N ILE A 39 4.22 6.43 -5.37
CA ILE A 39 4.26 7.02 -4.02
C ILE A 39 5.56 7.80 -3.92
N GLU A 40 5.44 9.04 -3.47
CA GLU A 40 6.56 9.92 -3.17
C GLU A 40 6.54 10.26 -1.68
N VAL A 41 7.69 10.15 -1.03
CA VAL A 41 7.87 10.50 0.37
C VAL A 41 8.94 11.57 0.44
N ASN A 42 8.57 12.74 0.95
CA ASN A 42 9.46 13.87 1.18
C ASN A 42 9.12 14.53 2.52
N GLU A 43 9.91 15.50 2.93
CA GLU A 43 9.77 16.18 4.22
C GLU A 43 8.50 17.04 4.30
N GLU A 44 7.96 17.50 3.17
CA GLU A 44 6.70 18.26 3.13
C GLU A 44 5.48 17.36 3.44
N GLY A 45 5.56 16.08 3.06
CA GLY A 45 4.51 15.09 3.30
C GLY A 45 4.41 14.58 4.74
N THR A 46 5.33 14.97 5.64
CA THR A 46 5.30 14.64 7.07
C THR A 46 5.94 15.80 7.83
N GLU A 47 5.17 16.86 8.07
CA GLU A 47 5.59 18.00 8.88
C GLU A 47 5.97 17.48 10.28
N ALA A 48 7.28 17.39 10.50
CA ALA A 48 7.86 16.83 11.71
C ALA A 48 7.44 17.69 12.92
N ALA A 49 6.47 17.19 13.70
CA ALA A 49 6.11 17.77 14.99
C ALA A 49 7.28 17.62 15.97
N ALA A 50 8.28 18.49 15.87
CA ALA A 50 9.33 18.63 16.85
C ALA A 50 8.76 19.31 18.11
N SER A 51 8.24 18.52 19.05
CA SER A 51 7.85 19.02 20.37
C SER A 51 9.09 19.13 21.26
N THR A 52 9.57 20.36 21.49
CA THR A 52 10.64 20.63 22.45
C THR A 52 10.07 20.65 23.87
N ALA A 53 10.24 19.57 24.63
CA ALA A 53 9.87 19.51 26.05
C ALA A 53 11.10 19.67 26.95
N VAL A 54 11.18 20.78 27.70
CA VAL A 54 12.19 20.95 28.76
C VAL A 54 11.76 20.15 29.99
N ARG A 55 12.44 19.05 30.29
CA ARG A 55 12.21 18.23 31.50
C ARG A 55 13.38 18.40 32.47
N PHE A 56 13.14 19.02 33.63
CA PHE A 56 14.09 18.98 34.75
C PHE A 56 14.10 17.56 35.34
N ARG A 57 15.17 16.78 35.10
CA ARG A 57 15.37 15.48 35.75
C ARG A 57 16.10 15.69 37.09
N ARG A 58 15.38 15.52 38.21
CA ARG A 58 16.03 15.17 39.50
C ARG A 58 16.58 13.75 39.39
N CYS A 59 17.81 13.54 39.86
CA CYS A 59 18.58 12.29 39.84
C CYS A 59 17.72 11.01 39.86
N CYS A 60 17.46 10.41 38.70
CA CYS A 60 17.00 9.03 38.53
C CYS A 60 17.15 8.62 37.05
N ALA A 61 17.59 7.37 36.84
CA ALA A 61 17.92 6.64 35.61
C ALA A 61 17.55 7.29 34.26
N ILE A 62 18.55 7.44 33.37
CA ILE A 62 18.35 7.75 31.94
C ILE A 62 17.54 6.60 31.34
N ILE A 63 16.28 6.87 31.01
CA ILE A 63 15.46 5.95 30.22
C ILE A 63 15.80 6.27 28.76
N PRO A 64 16.40 5.35 28.00
CA PRO A 64 16.68 5.59 26.59
C PRO A 64 15.37 5.80 25.84
N THR A 65 15.32 6.86 25.02
CA THR A 65 14.20 7.09 24.12
C THR A 65 14.22 6.05 23.01
N PRO A 66 13.07 5.48 22.62
CA PRO A 66 13.02 4.57 21.49
C PRO A 66 13.43 5.31 20.21
N SER A 67 14.33 4.72 19.43
CA SER A 67 14.76 5.21 18.12
C SER A 67 14.28 4.27 17.02
N PHE A 68 13.75 4.84 15.95
CA PHE A 68 13.43 4.12 14.73
C PHE A 68 14.37 4.57 13.61
N VAL A 69 15.12 3.63 13.04
CA VAL A 69 16.08 3.88 11.97
C VAL A 69 15.73 2.95 10.82
N ALA A 70 15.23 3.51 9.72
CA ALA A 70 14.84 2.78 8.50
C ALA A 70 15.97 2.80 7.46
N ASP A 71 17.15 2.31 7.83
CA ASP A 71 18.37 2.26 6.99
C ASP A 71 18.55 0.92 6.23
N HIS A 72 17.51 0.09 6.22
CA HIS A 72 17.46 -1.23 5.60
C HIS A 72 16.03 -1.51 5.11
N PRO A 73 15.78 -2.58 4.32
CA PRO A 73 14.47 -2.82 3.72
C PRO A 73 13.33 -2.84 4.75
N PHE A 74 12.27 -2.09 4.46
CA PHE A 74 11.13 -1.94 5.35
C PHE A 74 9.79 -2.03 4.59
N LEU A 75 8.74 -2.35 5.33
CA LEU A 75 7.36 -2.32 4.85
C LEU A 75 6.70 -1.00 5.25
N PHE A 76 5.80 -0.51 4.40
CA PHE A 76 4.96 0.64 4.73
C PHE A 76 3.50 0.36 4.35
N MET A 77 2.60 1.05 5.04
CA MET A 77 1.16 0.99 4.78
C MET A 77 0.57 2.39 4.92
N ILE A 78 -0.22 2.81 3.93
CA ILE A 78 -1.05 4.00 4.02
C ILE A 78 -2.47 3.52 4.30
N ARG A 79 -2.97 3.85 5.49
CA ARG A 79 -4.23 3.35 6.05
C ARG A 79 -5.07 4.50 6.56
N GLU A 80 -6.36 4.47 6.27
CA GLU A 80 -7.35 5.34 6.90
C GLU A 80 -7.64 4.83 8.33
N GLU A 81 -7.58 5.74 9.31
CA GLU A 81 -7.60 5.35 10.73
C GLU A 81 -8.99 4.88 11.19
N THR A 82 -10.06 5.54 10.73
CA THR A 82 -11.43 5.34 11.23
C THR A 82 -11.96 3.94 10.95
N HIS A 83 -11.89 3.47 9.70
CA HIS A 83 -12.40 2.16 9.30
C HIS A 83 -11.27 1.15 9.07
N GLY A 84 -10.03 1.61 9.09
CA GLY A 84 -8.86 0.77 8.90
C GLY A 84 -8.61 0.37 7.45
N MET A 85 -9.20 1.07 6.47
CA MET A 85 -9.01 0.75 5.07
C MET A 85 -7.57 0.99 4.64
N VAL A 86 -6.98 0.00 3.96
CA VAL A 86 -5.62 0.08 3.44
C VAL A 86 -5.66 0.61 2.01
N PHE A 87 -5.09 1.78 1.78
CA PHE A 87 -4.97 2.37 0.44
C PHE A 87 -3.73 1.88 -0.27
N PHE A 88 -2.61 1.77 0.46
CA PHE A 88 -1.35 1.29 -0.10
C PHE A 88 -0.66 0.36 0.88
N LEU A 89 -0.03 -0.68 0.34
CA LEU A 89 0.87 -1.59 1.05
C LEU A 89 2.07 -1.81 0.14
N GLY A 90 3.28 -1.61 0.66
CA GLY A 90 4.48 -1.74 -0.13
C GLY A 90 5.71 -2.06 0.70
N ALA A 91 6.78 -2.38 -0.03
CA ALA A 91 8.10 -2.67 0.52
C ALA A 91 9.12 -1.77 -0.18
N VAL A 92 9.99 -1.13 0.60
CA VAL A 92 11.13 -0.38 0.09
C VAL A 92 12.36 -1.27 0.28
N PHE A 93 12.97 -1.71 -0.83
CA PHE A 93 14.21 -2.49 -0.79
C PHE A 93 15.44 -1.62 -1.04
N ASN A 94 15.31 -0.64 -1.94
CA ASN A 94 16.37 0.31 -2.25
C ASN A 94 15.75 1.69 -2.56
N PRO A 95 15.91 2.68 -1.67
CA PRO A 95 15.35 4.01 -1.86
C PRO A 95 16.18 4.89 -2.83
N LEU A 96 17.34 4.40 -3.30
CA LEU A 96 18.22 5.14 -4.22
C LEU A 96 17.97 4.85 -5.70
N LEU A 97 17.03 3.94 -6.01
CA LEU A 97 16.64 3.67 -7.38
C LEU A 97 15.55 4.65 -7.79
N ASP A 98 15.79 5.38 -8.88
CA ASP A 98 14.74 6.16 -9.53
C ASP A 98 13.69 5.22 -10.13
N ALA A 99 12.42 5.61 -10.00
CA ALA A 99 11.26 4.86 -10.49
C ALA A 99 10.88 5.22 -11.94
#